data_AF-A0A9D4HR45-F1
#
_entry.id   AF-A0A9D4HR45-F1
#
_cell.length_a   1.000
_cell.length_b   1.000
_cell.length_c   1.000
_cell.angle_alpha   90.00
_cell.angle_beta   90.00
_cell.angle_gamma   90.00
#
_symmetry.space_group_name_H-M   'P 1'
#
loop_
_entity.id
_entity.type
_entity.pdbx_description
1 polymer ?
#
loop_
_entity_poly.entity_id
_entity_poly.type
_entity_poly.pdbx_seq_one_letter_code
_entity_poly.pdbx_strand_id
1 'polypeptide(L)'
;MIAAVSIVGGESMDRELMDPSFDTKTENITAIAGETAELRCIAENKRGYGLIWLNPRKTLISKDESRYIDDSRISVERPNIRYWNIIIREVRFNDSGEYMCQINTKPVLIKRINLFVREPKVPARKVSMKSQGHEDGPALFYWFACCFDAGFRSLPANWKRILEATRQLNNPKRYLADVVEHRIVNIVESLGTLIDTPV
;
A
#
# COMPACT_ATOMS: atom_id res chain seq x y z
N MET A 1 -66.80 -50.13 2.97
CA MET A 1 -66.18 -48.94 2.34
C MET A 1 -65.26 -48.31 3.38
N ILE A 2 -63.95 -48.42 3.20
CA ILE A 2 -62.96 -47.78 4.08
C ILE A 2 -62.45 -46.56 3.32
N ALA A 3 -62.69 -45.36 3.85
CA ALA A 3 -62.14 -44.13 3.28
C ALA A 3 -60.65 -44.04 3.64
N ALA A 4 -59.80 -43.93 2.63
CA ALA A 4 -58.40 -43.55 2.82
C ALA A 4 -58.34 -42.05 3.12
N VAL A 5 -57.78 -41.69 4.28
CA VAL A 5 -57.42 -40.30 4.60
C VAL A 5 -56.00 -40.07 4.09
N SER A 6 -55.87 -39.33 3.01
CA SER A 6 -54.56 -38.87 2.53
C SER A 6 -54.17 -37.61 3.30
N ILE A 7 -53.17 -37.72 4.18
CA ILE A 7 -52.49 -36.55 4.75
C ILE A 7 -51.47 -36.08 3.73
N VAL A 8 -51.78 -35.00 3.00
CA VAL A 8 -50.81 -34.24 2.22
C VAL A 8 -50.65 -32.90 2.93
N GLY A 9 -49.48 -32.67 3.55
CA GLY A 9 -49.14 -31.36 4.10
C GLY A 9 -48.33 -31.44 5.39
N GLY A 10 -47.00 -31.48 5.27
CA GLY A 10 -46.12 -31.41 6.45
C GLY A 10 -44.62 -31.45 6.18
N GLU A 11 -44.14 -31.11 4.97
CA GLU A 11 -42.69 -31.20 4.64
C GLU A 11 -42.08 -29.91 4.06
N SER A 12 -42.86 -28.84 3.88
CA SER A 12 -42.39 -27.61 3.23
C SER A 12 -41.98 -26.50 4.19
N MET A 13 -42.56 -26.42 5.39
CA MET A 13 -42.38 -25.25 6.27
C MET A 13 -41.10 -25.30 7.12
N ASP A 14 -40.55 -26.49 7.39
CA ASP A 14 -39.28 -26.65 8.11
C ASP A 14 -38.05 -26.43 7.22
N ARG A 15 -38.18 -26.61 5.90
CA ARG A 15 -37.07 -26.48 4.96
C ARG A 15 -36.59 -25.03 4.81
N GLU A 16 -37.53 -24.08 4.81
CA GLU A 16 -37.29 -22.65 4.60
C GLU A 16 -36.72 -21.95 5.85
N LEU A 17 -37.05 -22.44 7.07
CA LEU A 17 -36.52 -21.94 8.35
C LEU A 17 -35.05 -22.34 8.62
N MET A 18 -34.54 -23.32 7.88
CA MET A 18 -33.19 -23.87 8.02
C MET A 18 -32.24 -23.50 6.87
N ASP A 19 -32.73 -22.82 5.85
CA ASP A 19 -31.86 -22.36 4.77
C ASP A 19 -30.95 -21.23 5.27
N PRO A 20 -29.67 -21.23 4.88
CA PRO A 20 -28.75 -20.28 5.42
C PRO A 20 -29.10 -18.89 4.88
N SER A 21 -29.15 -17.93 5.78
CA SER A 21 -29.33 -16.53 5.43
C SER A 21 -28.08 -15.75 5.81
N PHE A 22 -27.62 -14.91 4.89
CA PHE A 22 -26.66 -13.87 5.20
C PHE A 22 -26.86 -12.68 4.29
N ASP A 23 -26.50 -11.50 4.79
CA ASP A 23 -26.65 -10.25 4.06
C ASP A 23 -25.84 -10.27 2.76
N THR A 24 -26.52 -10.29 1.62
CA THR A 24 -25.90 -10.28 0.28
C THR A 24 -25.57 -8.87 -0.21
N LYS A 25 -25.87 -7.83 0.59
CA LYS A 25 -25.53 -6.46 0.25
C LYS A 25 -24.03 -6.29 0.13
N THR A 26 -23.62 -5.63 -0.95
CA THR A 26 -22.23 -5.24 -1.14
C THR A 26 -21.83 -4.17 -0.13
N GLU A 27 -20.73 -4.41 0.59
CA GLU A 27 -20.16 -3.44 1.52
C GLU A 27 -18.89 -2.80 0.94
N ASN A 28 -18.66 -1.53 1.27
CA ASN A 28 -17.46 -0.79 0.89
C ASN A 28 -16.69 -0.41 2.16
N ILE A 29 -15.45 -0.88 2.26
CA ILE A 29 -14.58 -0.66 3.42
C ILE A 29 -13.35 0.12 2.94
N THR A 30 -12.97 1.15 3.68
CA THR A 30 -11.74 1.90 3.41
C THR A 30 -10.78 1.69 4.58
N ALA A 31 -9.54 1.35 4.28
CA ALA A 31 -8.46 1.22 5.25
C ALA A 31 -7.26 2.07 4.83
N ILE A 32 -6.43 2.48 5.77
CA ILE A 32 -5.17 3.17 5.48
C ILE A 32 -4.06 2.13 5.38
N ALA A 33 -3.14 2.30 4.43
CA ALA A 33 -1.99 1.40 4.28
C ALA A 33 -1.21 1.29 5.60
N GLY A 34 -0.91 0.05 6.02
CA GLY A 34 -0.27 -0.28 7.30
C GLY A 34 -1.24 -0.52 8.46
N GLU A 35 -2.53 -0.17 8.35
CA GLU A 35 -3.53 -0.48 9.37
C GLU A 35 -4.05 -1.92 9.25
N THR A 36 -4.97 -2.28 10.14
CA THR A 36 -5.70 -3.55 10.09
C THR A 36 -7.08 -3.33 9.49
N ALA A 37 -7.44 -4.10 8.46
CA ALA A 37 -8.80 -4.15 7.93
C ALA A 37 -9.54 -5.39 8.44
N GLU A 38 -10.77 -5.20 8.91
CA GLU A 38 -11.69 -6.28 9.26
C GLU A 38 -12.78 -6.37 8.19
N LEU A 39 -12.87 -7.51 7.50
CA LEU A 39 -13.93 -7.79 6.55
C LEU A 39 -14.94 -8.74 7.21
N ARG A 40 -16.15 -8.23 7.44
CA ARG A 40 -17.17 -8.93 8.23
C ARG A 40 -18.09 -9.77 7.36
N CYS A 41 -18.29 -11.02 7.75
CA CYS A 41 -19.31 -11.89 7.17
C CYS A 41 -20.12 -12.54 8.28
N ILE A 42 -21.40 -12.19 8.37
CA ILE A 42 -22.32 -12.67 9.40
C ILE A 42 -23.35 -13.55 8.71
N ALA A 43 -23.39 -14.83 9.06
CA ALA A 43 -24.26 -15.83 8.44
C ALA A 43 -24.97 -16.68 9.48
N GLU A 44 -26.27 -16.90 9.28
CA GLU A 44 -27.04 -17.92 9.98
C GLU A 44 -26.96 -19.23 9.19
N ASN A 45 -26.03 -20.10 9.58
CA ASN A 45 -25.77 -21.33 8.84
C ASN A 45 -26.12 -22.58 9.67
N LYS A 46 -27.41 -22.76 9.96
CA LYS A 46 -27.90 -23.84 10.84
C LYS A 46 -27.67 -25.25 10.29
N ARG A 47 -27.55 -25.39 8.97
CA ARG A 47 -27.27 -26.66 8.27
C ARG A 47 -25.77 -26.98 8.14
N GLY A 48 -24.87 -26.08 8.54
CA GLY A 48 -23.43 -26.33 8.49
C GLY A 48 -22.86 -26.40 7.08
N TYR A 49 -23.40 -25.64 6.11
CA TYR A 49 -22.79 -25.53 4.79
C TYR A 49 -21.38 -24.91 4.89
N GLY A 50 -20.43 -25.32 4.05
CA GLY A 50 -19.09 -24.74 4.09
C GLY A 50 -19.11 -23.24 3.75
N LEU A 51 -18.46 -22.43 4.59
CA LEU A 51 -18.25 -21.01 4.34
C LEU A 51 -16.85 -20.78 3.77
N ILE A 52 -16.76 -20.00 2.71
CA ILE A 52 -15.53 -19.79 1.95
C ILE A 52 -15.24 -18.30 1.82
N TRP A 53 -13.99 -17.92 2.06
CA TRP A 53 -13.48 -16.61 1.70
C TRP A 53 -12.60 -16.67 0.45
N LEU A 54 -12.85 -15.76 -0.47
CA LEU A 54 -12.05 -15.56 -1.68
C LEU A 54 -11.49 -14.13 -1.71
N ASN A 55 -10.23 -14.01 -2.13
CA ASN A 55 -9.57 -12.73 -2.35
C ASN A 55 -10.00 -12.10 -3.70
N PRO A 56 -9.54 -10.88 -4.03
CA PRO A 56 -9.84 -10.23 -5.31
C PRO A 56 -9.44 -11.04 -6.56
N ARG A 57 -8.40 -11.87 -6.42
CA ARG A 57 -7.91 -12.79 -7.47
C ARG A 57 -8.66 -14.13 -7.48
N LYS A 58 -9.75 -14.24 -6.72
CA LYS A 58 -10.57 -15.45 -6.59
C LYS A 58 -9.80 -16.66 -6.03
N THR A 59 -8.72 -16.41 -5.29
CA THR A 59 -7.93 -17.41 -4.56
C THR A 59 -8.58 -17.70 -3.21
N LEU A 60 -8.57 -18.97 -2.81
CA LEU A 60 -9.06 -19.43 -1.51
C LEU A 60 -8.25 -18.83 -0.35
N ILE A 61 -8.91 -18.01 0.47
CA ILE A 61 -8.34 -17.48 1.72
C ILE A 61 -8.54 -18.51 2.82
N SER A 62 -9.79 -18.87 3.07
CA SER A 62 -10.18 -19.83 4.09
C SER A 62 -11.41 -20.62 3.68
N LYS A 63 -11.52 -21.82 4.24
CA LYS A 63 -12.75 -22.59 4.29
C LYS A 63 -13.04 -22.87 5.76
N ASP A 64 -14.18 -22.39 6.23
CA ASP A 64 -14.54 -22.35 7.63
C ASP A 64 -13.40 -21.71 8.46
N GLU A 65 -12.89 -22.39 9.48
CA GLU A 65 -11.78 -21.89 10.32
C GLU A 65 -10.39 -22.14 9.70
N SER A 66 -10.30 -22.98 8.67
CA SER A 66 -9.02 -23.38 8.07
C SER A 66 -8.55 -22.35 7.05
N ARG A 67 -7.35 -21.80 7.24
CA ARG A 67 -6.68 -20.87 6.31
C ARG A 67 -5.87 -21.63 5.26
N TYR A 68 -6.00 -21.23 3.99
CA TYR A 68 -5.32 -21.84 2.84
C TYR A 68 -4.39 -20.87 2.09
N ILE A 69 -4.59 -19.55 2.25
CA ILE A 69 -3.69 -18.56 1.63
C ILE A 69 -2.34 -18.52 2.35
N ASP A 70 -1.24 -18.41 1.60
CA ASP A 70 0.10 -18.18 2.15
C ASP A 70 0.37 -16.69 2.40
N ASP A 71 -0.45 -16.09 3.26
CA ASP A 71 -0.25 -14.74 3.76
C ASP A 71 -0.51 -14.73 5.27
N SER A 72 0.55 -14.54 6.07
CA SER A 72 0.50 -14.57 7.53
C SER A 72 -0.23 -13.38 8.14
N ARG A 73 -0.48 -12.32 7.37
CA ARG A 73 -1.23 -11.14 7.82
C ARG A 73 -2.73 -11.40 7.88
N ILE A 74 -3.20 -12.43 7.19
CA ILE A 74 -4.61 -12.78 7.09
C ILE A 74 -4.97 -13.83 8.13
N SER A 75 -5.97 -13.55 8.96
CA SER A 75 -6.49 -14.51 9.95
C SER A 75 -8.01 -14.56 9.93
N VAL A 76 -8.58 -15.72 10.27
CA VAL A 76 -10.03 -15.88 10.46
C VAL A 76 -10.36 -15.54 11.91
N GLU A 77 -11.37 -14.71 12.13
CA GLU A 77 -11.85 -14.34 13.47
C GLU A 77 -13.35 -14.66 13.60
N ARG A 78 -13.69 -15.38 14.67
CA ARG A 78 -15.07 -15.84 14.95
C ARG A 78 -15.49 -15.46 16.37
N PRO A 79 -15.90 -14.20 16.60
CA PRO A 79 -16.38 -13.76 17.92
C PRO A 79 -17.57 -14.58 18.43
N ASN A 80 -18.36 -15.16 17.52
CA ASN A 80 -19.35 -16.19 17.81
C ASN A 80 -19.65 -17.04 16.56
N ILE A 81 -20.51 -18.04 16.69
CA ILE A 81 -20.80 -19.02 15.63
C ILE A 81 -21.34 -18.43 14.33
N ARG A 82 -21.99 -17.25 14.37
CA ARG A 82 -22.53 -16.58 13.18
C ARG A 82 -21.48 -15.76 12.42
N TYR A 83 -20.35 -15.46 13.05
CA TYR A 83 -19.37 -14.52 12.50
C TYR A 83 -18.22 -15.31 11.88
N TRP A 84 -17.86 -14.89 10.68
CA TRP A 84 -16.83 -15.49 9.85
C TRP A 84 -15.99 -14.37 9.25
N ASN A 85 -15.39 -13.58 10.12
CA ASN A 85 -14.65 -12.39 9.70
C ASN A 85 -13.26 -12.81 9.25
N ILE A 86 -12.70 -12.06 8.31
CA ILE A 86 -11.25 -12.11 8.06
C ILE A 86 -10.63 -10.79 8.46
N ILE A 87 -9.49 -10.89 9.12
CA ILE A 87 -8.65 -9.76 9.52
C ILE A 87 -7.44 -9.76 8.62
N ILE A 88 -7.14 -8.60 8.03
CA ILE A 88 -5.94 -8.37 7.22
C ILE A 88 -5.11 -7.33 7.96
N ARG A 89 -4.02 -7.74 8.58
CA ARG A 89 -3.08 -6.82 9.25
C ARG A 89 -2.14 -6.17 8.23
N GLU A 90 -1.63 -4.99 8.56
CA GLU A 90 -0.66 -4.26 7.74
C GLU A 90 -1.09 -4.19 6.27
N VAL A 91 -2.30 -3.68 6.02
CA VAL A 91 -2.89 -3.67 4.68
C VAL A 91 -2.01 -2.91 3.68
N ARG A 92 -1.93 -3.43 2.46
CA ARG A 92 -1.12 -2.90 1.36
C ARG A 92 -2.03 -2.44 0.24
N PHE A 93 -1.56 -1.55 -0.63
CA PHE A 93 -2.35 -1.08 -1.78
C PHE A 93 -2.88 -2.23 -2.66
N ASN A 94 -2.08 -3.27 -2.87
CA ASN A 94 -2.45 -4.46 -3.64
C ASN A 94 -3.47 -5.37 -2.94
N ASP A 95 -3.78 -5.15 -1.66
CA ASP A 95 -4.87 -5.84 -0.98
C ASP A 95 -6.24 -5.26 -1.38
N SER A 96 -6.29 -4.10 -2.06
CA SER A 96 -7.54 -3.49 -2.53
C SER A 96 -8.24 -4.39 -3.55
N GLY A 97 -9.57 -4.42 -3.49
CA GLY A 97 -10.41 -5.14 -4.45
C GLY A 97 -11.63 -5.79 -3.82
N GLU A 98 -12.33 -6.60 -4.62
CA GLU A 98 -13.55 -7.29 -4.22
C GLU A 98 -13.24 -8.65 -3.57
N TYR A 99 -13.42 -8.73 -2.26
CA TYR A 99 -13.44 -9.99 -1.51
C TYR A 99 -14.84 -10.60 -1.54
N MET A 100 -14.92 -11.92 -1.47
CA MET A 100 -16.20 -12.63 -1.45
C MET A 100 -16.26 -13.61 -0.30
N CYS A 101 -17.34 -13.52 0.48
CA CYS A 101 -17.74 -14.54 1.44
C CYS A 101 -18.86 -15.38 0.79
N GLN A 102 -18.66 -16.69 0.69
CA GLN A 102 -19.57 -17.60 0.01
C GLN A 102 -20.06 -18.67 0.97
N ILE A 103 -21.31 -19.09 0.80
CA ILE A 103 -21.84 -20.31 1.43
C ILE A 103 -22.15 -21.30 0.32
N ASN A 104 -21.61 -22.51 0.42
CA ASN A 104 -21.73 -23.58 -0.58
C ASN A 104 -23.13 -24.23 -0.60
N THR A 105 -24.17 -23.42 -0.73
CA THR A 105 -25.54 -23.83 -1.02
C THR A 105 -25.77 -24.03 -2.51
N LYS A 106 -26.98 -24.47 -2.88
CA LYS A 106 -27.46 -24.52 -4.25
C LYS A 106 -28.75 -23.69 -4.36
N PRO A 107 -28.75 -22.52 -5.03
CA PRO A 107 -27.59 -21.83 -5.64
C PRO A 107 -26.59 -21.32 -4.58
N VAL A 108 -25.35 -21.05 -4.99
CA VAL A 108 -24.31 -20.50 -4.10
C VAL A 108 -24.73 -19.09 -3.68
N LEU A 109 -24.74 -18.85 -2.37
CA LEU A 109 -24.99 -17.52 -1.83
C LEU A 109 -23.65 -16.78 -1.65
N ILE A 110 -23.62 -15.49 -2.00
CA ILE A 110 -22.37 -14.70 -2.07
C ILE A 110 -22.61 -13.30 -1.48
N LYS A 111 -21.76 -12.89 -0.53
CA LYS A 111 -21.60 -11.49 -0.09
C LYS A 111 -20.30 -10.92 -0.66
N ARG A 112 -20.37 -9.71 -1.21
CA ARG A 112 -19.23 -9.00 -1.81
C ARG A 112 -18.79 -7.86 -0.90
N ILE A 113 -17.49 -7.68 -0.75
CA ILE A 113 -16.92 -6.61 0.05
C ILE A 113 -15.79 -5.96 -0.75
N ASN A 114 -15.92 -4.68 -1.05
CA ASN A 114 -14.90 -3.89 -1.72
C ASN A 114 -13.99 -3.23 -0.68
N LEU A 115 -12.72 -3.63 -0.64
CA LEU A 115 -11.70 -3.00 0.18
C LEU A 115 -10.95 -1.95 -0.65
N PHE A 116 -10.92 -0.71 -0.14
CA PHE A 116 -10.14 0.40 -0.70
C PHE A 116 -9.00 0.77 0.27
N VAL A 117 -7.76 0.63 -0.16
CA VAL A 117 -6.59 1.02 0.65
C VAL A 117 -6.09 2.40 0.23
N ARG A 118 -5.97 3.33 1.18
CA ARG A 118 -5.53 4.72 0.96
C ARG A 118 -4.19 5.00 1.62
N GLU A 119 -3.51 6.04 1.14
CA GLU A 119 -2.28 6.52 1.76
C GLU A 119 -2.54 7.10 3.16
N PRO A 120 -1.58 6.93 4.10
CA PRO A 120 -1.62 7.64 5.36
C PRO A 120 -1.54 9.15 5.11
N LYS A 121 -2.38 9.91 5.82
CA LYS A 121 -2.23 11.37 5.86
C LYS A 121 -1.00 11.70 6.70
N VAL A 122 0.17 11.74 6.08
CA VAL A 122 1.36 12.28 6.74
C VAL A 122 1.13 13.78 6.91
N PRO A 123 1.12 14.33 8.13
CA PRO A 123 1.08 15.78 8.29
C PRO A 123 2.32 16.33 7.60
N ALA A 124 2.14 17.28 6.68
CA ALA A 124 3.24 17.96 6.03
C ALA A 124 4.15 18.51 7.13
N ARG A 125 5.30 17.86 7.34
CA ARG A 125 6.31 18.38 8.25
C ARG A 125 6.71 19.69 7.61
N LYS A 126 6.35 20.83 8.23
CA LYS A 126 6.94 22.12 7.88
C LYS A 126 8.43 21.93 8.11
N VAL A 127 9.17 21.62 7.06
CA VAL A 127 10.62 21.76 7.07
C VAL A 127 10.83 23.25 7.18
N SER A 128 10.92 23.74 8.41
CA SER A 128 11.42 25.07 8.67
C SER A 128 12.92 24.97 8.37
N MET A 129 13.27 25.22 7.10
CA MET A 129 14.62 25.65 6.77
C MET A 129 14.83 26.91 7.58
N LYS A 130 15.48 26.80 8.74
CA LYS A 130 16.08 27.96 9.37
C LYS A 130 17.16 28.41 8.40
N SER A 131 16.91 29.51 7.71
CA SER A 131 17.97 30.30 7.11
C SER A 131 18.80 30.87 8.26
N GLN A 132 19.63 30.04 8.89
CA GLN A 132 20.78 30.56 9.60
C GLN A 132 21.62 31.20 8.49
N GLY A 133 21.65 32.53 8.43
CA GLY A 133 22.58 33.25 7.60
C GLY A 133 23.98 32.83 8.05
N HIS A 134 24.55 31.86 7.34
CA HIS A 134 25.94 31.50 7.46
C HIS A 134 26.59 32.02 6.18
N GLU A 135 27.63 32.82 6.40
CA GLU A 135 28.31 33.61 5.41
C GLU A 135 28.65 32.82 4.14
N ASP A 136 28.42 33.51 3.04
CA ASP A 136 28.42 33.10 1.64
C ASP A 136 29.52 32.09 1.23
N GLY A 137 29.13 31.05 0.48
CA GLY A 137 30.10 30.20 -0.22
C GLY A 137 29.55 28.94 -0.91
N PRO A 138 28.66 28.13 -0.28
CA PRO A 138 28.18 26.87 -0.88
C PRO A 138 26.71 26.86 -1.33
N ALA A 139 25.88 27.78 -0.82
CA ALA A 139 24.42 27.74 -1.03
C ALA A 139 23.99 28.00 -2.49
N LEU A 140 24.74 28.84 -3.22
CA LEU A 140 24.50 29.09 -4.64
C LEU A 140 24.71 27.83 -5.49
N PHE A 141 25.68 26.98 -5.14
CA PHE A 141 25.98 25.75 -5.89
C PHE A 141 24.85 24.73 -5.83
N TYR A 142 24.25 24.55 -4.63
CA TYR A 142 23.13 23.64 -4.44
C TYR A 142 21.83 24.14 -5.09
N TRP A 143 21.61 25.46 -5.13
CA TRP A 143 20.45 26.02 -5.83
C TRP A 143 20.55 25.83 -7.35
N PHE A 144 21.74 26.03 -7.94
CA PHE A 144 21.97 25.79 -9.37
C PHE A 144 21.80 24.31 -9.76
N ALA A 145 22.21 23.37 -8.91
CA ALA A 145 22.00 21.93 -9.16
C ALA A 145 20.51 21.55 -9.20
N CYS A 146 19.70 22.08 -8.27
CA CYS A 146 18.25 21.86 -8.27
C CYS A 146 17.56 22.43 -9.53
N CYS A 147 18.03 23.56 -10.07
CA CYS A 147 17.47 24.15 -11.29
C CYS A 147 17.79 23.33 -12.56
N PHE A 148 18.84 22.49 -12.55
CA PHE A 148 19.27 21.74 -13.74
C PHE A 148 18.45 20.46 -13.97
N ASP A 149 18.01 19.76 -12.91
CA ASP A 149 17.11 18.60 -13.03
C ASP A 149 15.66 18.99 -13.35
N ALA A 150 15.28 20.25 -13.13
CA ALA A 150 13.94 20.79 -13.40
C ALA A 150 13.73 21.27 -14.86
N GLY A 151 14.70 21.10 -15.76
CA GLY A 151 14.50 21.29 -17.19
C GLY A 151 14.29 22.74 -17.66
N PHE A 152 14.86 23.73 -16.97
CA PHE A 152 14.76 25.14 -17.37
C PHE A 152 15.66 25.44 -18.59
N ARG A 153 15.04 25.76 -19.74
CA ARG A 153 15.75 26.22 -20.94
C ARG A 153 16.06 27.72 -20.84
N SER A 154 17.10 28.08 -20.10
CA SER A 154 18.04 29.16 -20.46
C SER A 154 18.93 29.51 -19.26
N LEU A 155 20.24 29.31 -19.43
CA LEU A 155 21.25 29.85 -18.52
C LEU A 155 21.74 31.21 -19.07
N PRO A 156 22.07 32.19 -18.20
CA PRO A 156 22.71 33.44 -18.62
C PRO A 156 24.03 33.19 -19.37
N ALA A 157 24.36 34.08 -20.30
CA ALA A 157 25.42 33.91 -21.31
C ALA A 157 26.84 33.64 -20.78
N ASN A 158 27.12 33.90 -19.49
CA ASN A 158 28.42 33.70 -18.86
C ASN A 158 28.67 32.26 -18.35
N TRP A 159 27.63 31.41 -18.23
CA TRP A 159 27.76 30.08 -17.64
C TRP A 159 28.27 28.98 -18.60
N LYS A 160 28.26 29.24 -19.91
CA LYS A 160 28.83 28.32 -20.92
C LYS A 160 30.31 28.02 -20.67
N ARG A 161 31.08 29.04 -20.27
CA ARG A 161 32.54 28.91 -20.00
C ARG A 161 32.85 28.01 -18.80
N ILE A 162 31.97 28.00 -17.79
CA ILE A 162 32.14 27.19 -16.56
C ILE A 162 31.79 25.72 -16.82
N LEU A 163 30.75 25.46 -17.61
CA LEU A 163 30.38 24.10 -18.02
C LEU A 163 31.40 23.49 -19.00
N GLU A 164 32.00 24.30 -19.88
CA GLU A 164 33.08 23.84 -20.77
C GLU A 164 34.37 23.48 -20.02
N ALA A 165 34.67 24.19 -18.93
CA ALA A 165 35.81 23.87 -18.07
C ALA A 165 35.63 22.55 -17.30
N THR A 166 34.41 22.22 -16.89
CA THR A 166 34.09 20.96 -16.18
C THR A 166 33.95 19.75 -17.11
N ARG A 167 33.66 19.97 -18.40
CA ARG A 167 33.63 18.91 -19.42
C ARG A 167 35.02 18.33 -19.75
N GLN A 168 36.09 19.10 -19.50
CA GLN A 168 37.48 18.66 -19.69
C GLN A 168 38.00 17.77 -18.54
N LEU A 169 37.26 17.68 -17.43
CA LEU A 169 37.59 16.78 -16.33
C LEU A 169 37.01 15.39 -16.65
N ASN A 170 37.87 14.50 -17.13
CA ASN A 170 37.53 13.12 -17.46
C ASN A 170 36.93 12.41 -16.22
N ASN A 171 35.60 12.21 -16.26
CA ASN A 171 34.77 11.38 -15.37
C ASN A 171 34.13 12.07 -14.13
N PRO A 172 32.96 12.73 -14.29
CA PRO A 172 32.26 13.45 -13.22
C PRO A 172 31.69 12.56 -12.10
N LYS A 173 31.63 11.23 -12.28
CA LYS A 173 31.14 10.32 -11.23
C LYS A 173 32.18 10.03 -10.14
N ARG A 174 33.48 10.16 -10.45
CA ARG A 174 34.56 9.82 -9.51
C ARG A 174 34.78 10.92 -8.47
N TYR A 175 34.60 12.18 -8.86
CA TYR A 175 34.78 13.31 -7.95
C TYR A 175 33.68 13.39 -6.88
N LEU A 176 32.43 13.08 -7.23
CA LEU A 176 31.33 13.05 -6.25
C LEU A 176 31.50 11.93 -5.21
N ALA A 177 32.10 10.80 -5.59
CA ALA A 177 32.42 9.74 -4.63
C ALA A 177 33.56 10.15 -3.69
N ASP A 178 34.64 10.74 -4.22
CA ASP A 178 35.81 11.14 -3.42
C ASP A 178 35.54 12.36 -2.50
N VAL A 179 34.58 13.22 -2.86
CA VAL A 179 34.11 14.34 -2.01
C VAL A 179 33.20 13.86 -0.89
N VAL A 180 32.38 12.82 -1.13
CA VAL A 180 31.49 12.23 -0.10
C VAL A 180 32.29 11.45 0.95
N GLU A 181 33.45 10.90 0.60
CA GLU A 181 34.28 10.08 1.50
C GLU A 181 35.34 10.89 2.30
N HIS A 182 35.27 12.22 2.32
CA HIS A 182 36.12 13.10 3.16
C HIS A 182 37.65 12.97 2.94
N ARG A 183 38.14 12.56 1.76
CA ARG A 183 39.60 12.43 1.50
C ARG A 183 40.27 13.63 0.81
N ILE A 184 39.52 14.65 0.39
CA ILE A 184 40.06 15.81 -0.36
C ILE A 184 39.82 17.14 0.38
N VAL A 185 40.18 17.21 1.67
CA VAL A 185 40.32 18.51 2.34
C VAL A 185 41.76 19.02 2.26
N ASN A 186 42.76 18.13 2.15
CA ASN A 186 44.17 18.49 2.27
C ASN A 186 44.92 18.72 0.94
N ILE A 187 44.25 18.67 -0.22
CA ILE A 187 44.92 18.90 -1.53
C ILE A 187 44.69 20.33 -2.04
N VAL A 188 43.61 20.99 -1.62
CA VAL A 188 43.33 22.37 -2.07
C VAL A 188 44.26 23.39 -1.41
N GLU A 189 44.78 23.10 -0.21
CA GLU A 189 45.75 23.98 0.46
C GLU A 189 47.16 23.95 -0.16
N SER A 190 47.52 22.94 -0.99
CA SER A 190 48.84 22.92 -1.65
C SER A 190 48.87 23.56 -3.03
N LEU A 191 47.72 23.99 -3.57
CA LEU A 191 47.64 24.67 -4.87
C LEU A 191 47.29 26.17 -4.74
N GLY A 192 47.02 26.65 -3.52
CA GLY A 192 46.64 28.04 -3.23
C GLY A 192 47.79 29.03 -3.00
N THR A 193 49.06 28.61 -3.02
CA THR A 193 50.21 29.49 -2.70
C THR A 193 51.04 29.94 -3.92
N LEU A 194 50.50 29.92 -5.13
CA LEU A 194 51.23 30.28 -6.35
C LEU A 194 50.51 31.32 -7.23
N ILE A 195 49.84 32.32 -6.64
CA ILE A 195 49.45 33.53 -7.38
C ILE A 195 49.53 34.74 -6.44
N ASP A 196 50.73 35.10 -6.02
CA ASP A 196 51.03 36.46 -5.56
C ASP A 196 52.52 36.75 -5.79
N THR A 197 52.84 37.37 -6.93
CA THR A 197 53.98 38.29 -7.04
C THR A 197 53.67 39.36 -8.09
N PRO A 198 53.94 40.64 -7.81
CA PRO A 198 53.66 41.77 -8.71
C PRO A 198 54.86 42.08 -9.62
N VAL A 199 54.59 42.45 -10.88
CA VAL A 199 55.33 43.47 -11.66
C VAL A 199 54.35 44.09 -12.66
#